data_AF-A0A956L5P4-F1
#
_entry.id   AF-A0A956L5P4-F1
#
_cell.length_a   1.000
_cell.length_b   1.000
_cell.length_c   1.000
_cell.angle_alpha   90.00
_cell.angle_beta   90.00
_cell.angle_gamma   90.00
#
_symmetry.space_group_name_H-M   'P 1'
#
loop_
_entity.id
_entity.type
_entity.pdbx_description
1 polymer ?
#
loop_
_entity_poly.entity_id
_entity_poly.type
_entity_poly.pdbx_seq_one_letter_code
_entity_poly.pdbx_strand_id
1 'polypeptide(L)'
;MPGWLLAAALLAAPEGEAWSPAEAPPPTPWALAGARGWRLCQEAERRAASSLGRDAPRDGGSGDELLWQRHAQQCPHAVHVLVAAGQNEIVEASDLFREIDMGDELDTTASAEAVQQVVEQHHARLEVALGWLDAAIAESERQGQRPPYQAHYYRAYALTALGRVPQAREAIRTTIERGDVERWRSERMAALVELFAGDTDQALRRADRGVYDAPAEERLISRLMRALVLDRAGASAEAQAELRALQRQPGTSMAQGQGTMETVLPIHERLFFRALYSQAIELRSPALRFWQAYLARPEPEEPERVLAQRHLDELSPPPPPAGGP
;
A
#
# COMPACT_ATOMS: atom_id res chain seq x y z
N MET A 1 -62.93 -22.86 15.28
CA MET A 1 -62.36 -22.11 16.42
C MET A 1 -61.67 -23.08 17.37
N PRO A 2 -60.32 -23.13 17.38
CA PRO A 2 -59.59 -23.52 18.59
C PRO A 2 -58.32 -22.66 18.75
N GLY A 3 -58.35 -21.65 19.61
CA GLY A 3 -57.23 -20.72 19.85
C GLY A 3 -56.77 -20.63 21.30
N TRP A 4 -57.35 -21.43 22.21
CA TRP A 4 -57.21 -21.18 23.65
C TRP A 4 -56.32 -22.18 24.40
N LEU A 5 -55.79 -23.22 23.73
CA LEU A 5 -54.98 -24.25 24.40
C LEU A 5 -53.45 -24.00 24.36
N LEU A 6 -52.97 -23.01 23.62
CA LEU A 6 -51.53 -22.70 23.55
C LEU A 6 -51.06 -21.68 24.60
N ALA A 7 -51.97 -21.00 25.30
CA ALA A 7 -51.60 -20.03 26.34
C ALA A 7 -51.25 -20.67 27.70
N ALA A 8 -51.64 -21.93 27.93
CA ALA A 8 -51.42 -22.59 29.22
C ALA A 8 -50.04 -23.27 29.35
N ALA A 9 -49.30 -23.46 28.26
CA ALA A 9 -48.02 -24.16 28.27
C ALA A 9 -46.81 -23.26 28.63
N LEU A 10 -46.99 -21.95 28.73
CA LEU A 10 -45.92 -20.98 29.07
C LEU A 10 -45.86 -20.60 30.56
N LEU A 11 -46.77 -21.12 31.39
CA LEU A 11 -46.84 -20.81 32.84
C LEU A 11 -46.34 -21.95 33.74
N ALA A 12 -45.85 -23.05 33.17
CA ALA A 12 -45.28 -24.17 33.94
C ALA A 12 -43.73 -24.13 33.92
N ALA A 13 -43.15 -22.96 34.19
CA ALA A 13 -41.73 -22.88 34.51
C ALA A 13 -41.53 -23.36 35.96
N PRO A 14 -40.49 -24.18 36.25
CA PRO A 14 -40.23 -24.67 37.60
C PRO A 14 -40.02 -23.50 38.57
N GLU A 15 -40.85 -23.44 39.61
CA GLU A 15 -40.69 -22.53 40.75
C GLU A 15 -39.35 -22.84 41.45
N GLY A 16 -38.31 -22.06 41.18
CA GLY A 16 -37.03 -22.23 41.88
C GLY A 16 -35.83 -21.48 41.31
N GLU A 17 -35.79 -21.20 40.01
CA GLU A 17 -34.78 -20.31 39.44
C GLU A 17 -35.38 -18.92 39.33
N ALA A 18 -34.98 -18.03 40.24
CA ALA A 18 -35.23 -16.61 40.12
C ALA A 18 -34.73 -16.16 38.74
N TRP A 19 -35.64 -15.89 37.83
CA TRP A 19 -35.31 -15.27 36.55
C TRP A 19 -34.62 -13.94 36.87
N SER A 20 -33.29 -13.92 36.74
CA SER A 20 -32.54 -12.70 36.71
C SER A 20 -32.54 -12.23 35.27
N PRO A 21 -32.87 -10.95 34.99
CA PRO A 21 -32.57 -10.38 33.68
C PRO A 21 -31.09 -10.65 33.40
N ALA A 22 -30.78 -11.18 32.21
CA ALA A 22 -29.40 -11.21 31.77
C ALA A 22 -28.88 -9.77 31.82
N GLU A 23 -27.71 -9.59 32.42
CA GLU A 23 -27.04 -8.29 32.44
C GLU A 23 -26.95 -7.81 30.99
N ALA A 24 -27.56 -6.65 30.71
CA ALA A 24 -27.56 -6.13 29.36
C ALA A 24 -26.10 -5.94 28.93
N PRO A 25 -25.70 -6.43 27.74
CA PRO A 25 -24.35 -6.17 27.26
C PRO A 25 -24.11 -4.65 27.29
N PRO A 26 -22.89 -4.20 27.63
CA PRO A 26 -22.60 -2.78 27.72
C PRO A 26 -23.06 -2.10 26.41
N PRO A 27 -23.72 -0.93 26.51
CA PRO A 27 -24.19 -0.23 25.33
C PRO A 27 -23.00 -0.03 24.40
N THR A 28 -23.16 -0.42 23.13
CA THR A 28 -22.13 -0.14 22.14
C THR A 28 -21.91 1.38 22.09
N PRO A 29 -20.72 1.87 21.68
CA PRO A 29 -20.48 3.30 21.47
C PRO A 29 -21.59 3.98 20.63
N TRP A 30 -22.26 3.19 19.80
CA TRP A 30 -23.38 3.58 18.95
C TRP A 30 -24.75 3.58 19.60
N ALA A 31 -25.00 2.67 20.55
CA ALA A 31 -26.19 2.72 21.39
C ALA A 31 -26.22 4.01 22.22
N LEU A 32 -25.04 4.52 22.60
CA LEU A 32 -24.89 5.83 23.24
C LEU A 32 -25.17 7.01 22.28
N ALA A 33 -25.09 6.81 20.95
CA ALA A 33 -25.21 7.86 19.93
C ALA A 33 -26.61 8.01 19.28
N GLY A 34 -27.67 7.34 19.79
CA GLY A 34 -29.06 7.67 19.43
C GLY A 34 -29.72 6.86 18.30
N ALA A 35 -29.26 5.64 18.02
CA ALA A 35 -29.92 4.54 17.28
C ALA A 35 -30.41 4.77 15.82
N ARG A 36 -30.74 5.98 15.34
CA ARG A 36 -31.22 6.19 13.94
C ARG A 36 -30.09 6.20 12.90
N GLY A 37 -28.87 6.59 13.28
CA GLY A 37 -27.68 6.45 12.44
C GLY A 37 -27.08 5.03 12.45
N TRP A 38 -27.47 4.20 13.42
CA TRP A 38 -26.85 2.90 13.67
C TRP A 38 -27.00 1.90 12.51
N ARG A 39 -28.20 1.77 11.94
CA ARG A 39 -28.44 0.80 10.86
C ARG A 39 -27.61 1.11 9.60
N LEU A 40 -27.46 2.40 9.28
CA LEU A 40 -26.66 2.85 8.14
C LEU A 40 -25.17 2.55 8.37
N CYS A 41 -24.63 2.90 9.54
CA CYS A 41 -23.24 2.61 9.87
C CYS A 41 -22.96 1.10 9.97
N GLN A 42 -23.89 0.31 10.52
CA GLN A 42 -23.76 -1.14 10.59
C GLN A 42 -23.81 -1.80 9.20
N GLU A 43 -24.62 -1.27 8.29
CA GLU A 43 -24.63 -1.73 6.90
C GLU A 43 -23.35 -1.35 6.16
N ALA A 44 -22.88 -0.11 6.31
CA ALA A 44 -21.61 0.34 5.75
C ALA A 44 -20.43 -0.50 6.28
N GLU A 45 -20.41 -0.78 7.58
CA GLU A 45 -19.40 -1.63 8.22
C GLU A 45 -19.40 -3.05 7.64
N ARG A 46 -20.57 -3.66 7.45
CA ARG A 46 -20.65 -4.99 6.82
C ARG A 46 -20.17 -4.97 5.37
N ARG A 47 -20.50 -3.94 4.60
CA ARG A 47 -20.03 -3.80 3.21
C ARG A 47 -18.51 -3.62 3.17
N ALA A 48 -17.96 -2.78 4.03
CA ALA A 48 -16.52 -2.56 4.14
C ALA A 48 -15.79 -3.83 4.61
N ALA A 49 -16.34 -4.57 5.56
CA ALA A 49 -15.78 -5.84 5.99
C ALA A 49 -15.73 -6.88 4.85
N SER A 50 -16.76 -6.92 4.01
CA SER A 50 -16.79 -7.78 2.83
C SER A 50 -15.76 -7.36 1.76
N SER A 51 -15.56 -6.06 1.52
CA SER A 51 -14.59 -5.58 0.54
C SER A 51 -13.13 -5.73 1.00
N LEU A 52 -12.88 -5.70 2.32
CA LEU A 52 -11.58 -5.91 2.94
C LEU A 52 -11.27 -7.39 3.22
N GLY A 53 -12.23 -8.30 2.97
CA GLY A 53 -12.09 -9.71 3.24
C GLY A 53 -10.96 -10.36 2.44
N ARG A 54 -10.34 -11.40 3.01
CA ARG A 54 -9.24 -12.16 2.35
C ARG A 54 -9.64 -12.70 0.97
N ASP A 55 -10.93 -13.02 0.79
CA ASP A 55 -11.50 -13.59 -0.43
C ASP A 55 -12.24 -12.56 -1.31
N ALA A 56 -12.11 -11.26 -1.02
CA ALA A 56 -12.78 -10.22 -1.79
C ALA A 56 -12.32 -10.22 -3.26
N PRO A 57 -13.25 -10.13 -4.24
CA PRO A 57 -12.90 -9.95 -5.65
C PRO A 57 -12.03 -8.69 -5.80
N ARG A 58 -10.89 -8.83 -6.49
CA ARG A 58 -9.93 -7.73 -6.69
C ARG A 58 -10.34 -6.73 -7.78
N ASP A 59 -11.51 -6.91 -8.39
CA ASP A 59 -12.00 -6.03 -9.43
C ASP A 59 -12.54 -4.75 -8.81
N GLY A 60 -11.72 -3.69 -8.89
CA GLY A 60 -12.05 -2.33 -8.51
C GLY A 60 -13.15 -1.76 -9.39
N GLY A 61 -14.40 -1.84 -8.90
CA GLY A 61 -15.49 -1.05 -9.43
C GLY A 61 -15.44 0.36 -8.85
N SER A 62 -15.14 1.34 -9.69
CA SER A 62 -14.97 2.78 -9.43
C SER A 62 -16.27 3.53 -9.04
N GLY A 63 -17.20 2.85 -8.35
CA GLY A 63 -18.49 3.40 -7.91
C GLY A 63 -18.51 3.84 -6.43
N ASP A 64 -17.57 3.36 -5.61
CA ASP A 64 -17.59 3.48 -4.14
C ASP A 64 -16.49 4.42 -3.57
N GLU A 65 -15.72 5.12 -4.41
CA GLU A 65 -14.53 5.90 -4.00
C GLU A 65 -14.87 7.08 -3.06
N LEU A 66 -15.84 7.92 -3.44
CA LEU A 66 -16.35 9.02 -2.58
C LEU A 66 -17.28 8.52 -1.46
N LEU A 67 -17.65 7.25 -1.49
CA LEU A 67 -18.59 6.65 -0.55
C LEU A 67 -17.90 6.32 0.77
N TRP A 68 -16.67 5.80 0.75
CA TRP A 68 -15.95 5.42 1.97
C TRP A 68 -15.50 6.61 2.82
N GLN A 69 -14.99 7.68 2.22
CA GLN A 69 -14.63 8.90 2.97
C GLN A 69 -15.85 9.50 3.67
N ARG A 70 -16.97 9.62 2.96
CA ARG A 70 -18.21 10.14 3.51
C ARG A 70 -18.73 9.24 4.64
N HIS A 71 -18.66 7.92 4.46
CA HIS A 71 -19.04 6.97 5.50
C HIS A 71 -18.11 7.04 6.71
N ALA A 72 -16.79 7.22 6.53
CA ALA A 72 -15.85 7.38 7.64
C ALA A 72 -16.18 8.62 8.48
N GLN A 73 -16.53 9.73 7.84
CA GLN A 73 -16.96 10.96 8.54
C GLN A 73 -18.29 10.79 9.27
N GLN A 74 -19.26 10.09 8.66
CA GLN A 74 -20.58 9.84 9.25
C GLN A 74 -20.56 8.75 10.34
N CYS A 75 -19.59 7.83 10.24
CA CYS A 75 -19.49 6.64 11.06
C CYS A 75 -18.08 6.49 11.67
N PRO A 76 -17.65 7.40 12.56
CA PRO A 76 -16.27 7.48 13.05
C PRO A 76 -15.83 6.33 13.98
N HIS A 77 -16.72 5.41 14.35
CA HIS A 77 -16.38 4.20 15.12
C HIS A 77 -16.60 2.90 14.32
N ALA A 78 -16.83 3.01 13.00
CA ALA A 78 -17.06 1.88 12.11
C ALA A 78 -15.70 1.48 11.55
N VAL A 79 -15.05 0.53 12.22
CA VAL A 79 -13.63 0.22 12.05
C VAL A 79 -13.29 -0.20 10.62
N HIS A 80 -14.09 -1.06 10.00
CA HIS A 80 -13.87 -1.50 8.63
C HIS A 80 -14.11 -0.35 7.64
N VAL A 81 -15.08 0.53 7.90
CA VAL A 81 -15.28 1.73 7.08
C VAL A 81 -14.04 2.63 7.13
N LEU A 82 -13.44 2.83 8.30
CA LEU A 82 -12.22 3.62 8.46
C LEU A 82 -11.04 2.99 7.70
N VAL A 83 -10.86 1.66 7.78
CA VAL A 83 -9.80 0.98 7.01
C VAL A 83 -10.04 1.09 5.50
N ALA A 84 -11.28 0.90 5.04
CA ALA A 84 -11.63 1.05 3.63
C ALA A 84 -11.40 2.48 3.12
N ALA A 85 -11.74 3.50 3.93
CA ALA A 85 -11.46 4.89 3.61
C ALA A 85 -9.95 5.16 3.53
N GLY A 86 -9.17 4.64 4.47
CA GLY A 86 -7.70 4.76 4.44
C GLY A 86 -7.08 4.08 3.22
N GLN A 87 -7.53 2.89 2.86
CA GLN A 87 -7.11 2.21 1.64
C GLN A 87 -7.47 3.01 0.39
N ASN A 88 -8.69 3.57 0.33
CA ASN A 88 -9.13 4.38 -0.80
C ASN A 88 -8.24 5.60 -1.01
N GLU A 89 -7.89 6.33 0.07
CA GLU A 89 -6.97 7.46 -0.01
C GLU A 89 -5.58 7.07 -0.52
N ILE A 90 -5.08 5.88 -0.18
CA ILE A 90 -3.80 5.39 -0.69
C ILE A 90 -3.86 5.12 -2.20
N VAL A 91 -4.95 4.53 -2.68
CA VAL A 91 -5.17 4.27 -4.12
C VAL A 91 -5.27 5.59 -4.87
N GLU A 92 -6.11 6.51 -4.40
CA GLU A 92 -6.29 7.85 -4.96
C GLU A 92 -4.99 8.66 -4.97
N ALA A 93 -4.21 8.60 -3.88
CA ALA A 93 -2.91 9.26 -3.82
C ALA A 93 -1.98 8.71 -4.93
N SER A 94 -2.04 7.40 -5.18
CA SER A 94 -1.22 6.78 -6.22
C SER A 94 -1.63 7.21 -7.64
N ASP A 95 -2.93 7.37 -7.88
CA ASP A 95 -3.48 7.79 -9.17
C ASP A 95 -3.14 9.24 -9.55
N LEU A 96 -2.88 10.12 -8.57
CA LEU A 96 -2.41 11.48 -8.84
C LEU A 96 -1.14 11.51 -9.71
N PHE A 97 -0.26 10.53 -9.54
CA PHE A 97 0.95 10.44 -10.36
C PHE A 97 0.66 9.99 -11.77
N ARG A 98 -0.41 9.21 -12.00
CA ARG A 98 -0.83 8.78 -13.33
C ARG A 98 -1.15 9.97 -14.25
N GLU A 99 -1.55 11.10 -13.68
CA GLU A 99 -1.84 12.35 -14.40
C GLU A 99 -0.58 13.08 -14.86
N ILE A 100 0.52 12.97 -14.10
CA ILE A 100 1.85 13.47 -14.51
C ILE A 100 2.51 12.47 -15.49
N ASP A 101 2.16 11.20 -15.38
CA ASP A 101 2.79 10.07 -16.07
C ASP A 101 2.14 9.71 -17.42
N MET A 102 1.49 10.64 -18.13
CA MET A 102 0.82 10.36 -19.41
C MET A 102 1.80 9.91 -20.53
N GLY A 103 2.12 8.61 -20.56
CA GLY A 103 2.81 7.89 -21.63
C GLY A 103 4.25 7.46 -21.30
N ASP A 104 4.88 6.65 -22.16
CA ASP A 104 6.32 6.28 -22.14
C ASP A 104 7.30 7.48 -22.18
N GLU A 105 6.77 8.69 -22.06
CA GLU A 105 7.47 9.95 -21.98
C GLU A 105 7.03 10.60 -20.68
N LEU A 106 8.00 10.85 -19.77
CA LEU A 106 7.83 11.95 -18.81
C LEU A 106 7.30 13.13 -19.62
N ASP A 107 6.15 13.66 -19.25
CA ASP A 107 5.77 14.96 -19.73
C ASP A 107 6.78 15.95 -19.12
N THR A 108 7.92 16.11 -19.80
CA THR A 108 8.95 17.09 -19.44
C THR A 108 8.44 18.52 -19.60
N THR A 109 7.19 18.70 -20.04
CA THR A 109 6.48 19.98 -20.04
C THR A 109 5.66 20.20 -18.77
N ALA A 110 5.46 19.17 -17.93
CA ALA A 110 4.92 19.36 -16.58
C ALA A 110 5.89 20.26 -15.81
N SER A 111 5.42 21.45 -15.44
CA SER A 111 6.24 22.41 -14.73
C SER A 111 6.71 21.82 -13.39
N ALA A 112 7.86 22.26 -12.89
CA ALA A 112 8.32 21.89 -11.56
C ALA A 112 7.25 22.20 -10.47
N GLU A 113 6.45 23.25 -10.70
CA GLU A 113 5.29 23.61 -9.88
C GLU A 113 4.19 22.55 -9.91
N ALA A 114 3.85 22.00 -11.08
CA ALA A 114 2.84 20.94 -11.20
C ALA A 114 3.27 19.65 -10.49
N VAL A 115 4.55 19.26 -10.63
CA VAL A 115 5.12 18.12 -9.91
C VAL A 115 5.08 18.36 -8.41
N GLN A 116 5.46 19.55 -7.96
CA GLN A 116 5.42 19.91 -6.54
C GLN A 116 3.99 19.88 -5.99
N GLN A 117 3.02 20.38 -6.75
CA GLN A 117 1.61 20.35 -6.36
C GLN A 117 1.08 18.91 -6.20
N VAL A 118 1.44 18.00 -7.09
CA VAL A 118 1.05 16.59 -6.96
C VAL A 118 1.74 15.92 -5.77
N VAL A 119 3.01 16.22 -5.50
CA VAL A 119 3.69 15.74 -4.28
C VAL A 119 2.96 16.20 -3.02
N GLU A 120 2.59 17.49 -2.96
CA GLU A 120 1.84 18.04 -1.82
C GLU A 120 0.47 17.39 -1.65
N GLN A 121 -0.28 17.20 -2.74
CA GLN A 121 -1.57 16.51 -2.72
C GLN A 121 -1.43 15.04 -2.32
N HIS A 122 -0.43 14.35 -2.84
CA HIS A 122 -0.12 12.97 -2.47
C HIS A 122 0.17 12.85 -0.98
N HIS A 123 1.04 13.71 -0.44
CA HIS A 123 1.34 13.76 0.99
C HIS A 123 0.08 14.02 1.80
N ALA A 124 -0.71 15.03 1.44
CA ALA A 124 -1.95 15.37 2.14
C ALA A 124 -2.93 14.19 2.20
N ARG A 125 -3.12 13.46 1.08
CA ARG A 125 -3.98 12.27 1.03
C ARG A 125 -3.44 11.13 1.89
N LEU A 126 -2.13 10.88 1.88
CA LEU A 126 -1.53 9.87 2.75
C LEU A 126 -1.64 10.21 4.25
N GLU A 127 -1.56 11.48 4.63
CA GLU A 127 -1.85 11.90 6.02
C GLU A 127 -3.31 11.62 6.40
N VAL A 128 -4.26 11.90 5.49
CA VAL A 128 -5.68 11.57 5.71
C VAL A 128 -5.86 10.05 5.85
N ALA A 129 -5.21 9.26 4.99
CA ALA A 129 -5.22 7.81 5.07
C ALA A 129 -4.73 7.31 6.44
N LEU A 130 -3.59 7.84 6.91
CA LEU A 130 -3.05 7.51 8.22
C LEU A 130 -4.01 7.88 9.36
N GLY A 131 -4.65 9.04 9.27
CA GLY A 131 -5.66 9.45 10.25
C GLY A 131 -6.79 8.43 10.39
N TRP A 132 -7.31 7.92 9.27
CA TRP A 132 -8.34 6.87 9.29
C TRP A 132 -7.83 5.53 9.80
N LEU A 133 -6.65 5.10 9.37
CA LEU A 133 -6.06 3.83 9.81
C LEU A 133 -5.73 3.83 11.31
N ASP A 134 -5.17 4.94 11.83
CA ASP A 134 -4.89 5.11 13.25
C ASP A 134 -6.18 5.16 14.08
N ALA A 135 -7.22 5.84 13.58
CA ALA A 135 -8.53 5.84 14.22
C ALA A 135 -9.15 4.44 14.28
N ALA A 136 -9.03 3.65 13.21
CA ALA A 136 -9.52 2.28 13.15
C ALA A 136 -8.81 1.36 14.14
N ILE A 137 -7.46 1.44 14.19
CA ILE A 137 -6.64 0.67 15.12
C ILE A 137 -7.00 1.03 16.57
N ALA A 138 -7.03 2.33 16.89
CA ALA A 138 -7.37 2.81 18.22
C ALA A 138 -8.79 2.42 18.65
N GLU A 139 -9.78 2.50 17.75
CA GLU A 139 -11.15 2.07 18.05
C GLU A 139 -11.24 0.56 18.28
N SER A 140 -10.51 -0.25 17.50
CA SER A 140 -10.47 -1.70 17.71
C SER A 140 -9.91 -2.04 19.09
N GLU A 141 -8.80 -1.38 19.48
CA GLU A 141 -8.19 -1.53 20.79
C GLU A 141 -9.12 -1.09 21.92
N ARG A 142 -9.82 0.06 21.76
CA ARG A 142 -10.85 0.51 22.70
C ARG A 142 -11.96 -0.53 22.89
N GLN A 143 -12.35 -1.22 21.82
CA GLN A 143 -13.36 -2.27 21.87
C GLN A 143 -12.81 -3.61 22.41
N GLY A 144 -11.52 -3.70 22.73
CA GLY A 144 -10.87 -4.96 23.11
C GLY A 144 -10.81 -5.97 21.96
N GLN A 145 -10.92 -5.50 20.72
CA GLN A 145 -10.91 -6.32 19.51
C GLN A 145 -9.57 -6.18 18.77
N ARG A 146 -9.30 -7.16 17.93
CA ARG A 146 -8.19 -7.11 16.98
C ARG A 146 -8.54 -6.14 15.84
N PRO A 147 -7.67 -5.17 15.50
CA PRO A 147 -7.79 -4.41 14.26
C PRO A 147 -8.05 -5.28 13.03
N PRO A 148 -8.80 -4.78 12.02
CA PRO A 148 -9.06 -5.53 10.80
C PRO A 148 -7.77 -6.00 10.13
N TYR A 149 -7.87 -7.15 9.44
CA TYR A 149 -6.74 -7.91 8.89
C TYR A 149 -5.69 -7.01 8.20
N GLN A 150 -6.07 -6.00 7.41
CA GLN A 150 -5.13 -5.20 6.62
C GLN A 150 -4.76 -3.84 7.23
N ALA A 151 -5.28 -3.47 8.41
CA ALA A 151 -5.13 -2.12 8.96
C ALA A 151 -3.67 -1.73 9.16
N HIS A 152 -2.88 -2.57 9.83
CA HIS A 152 -1.45 -2.30 10.04
C HIS A 152 -0.65 -2.36 8.73
N TYR A 153 -1.06 -3.19 7.77
CA TYR A 153 -0.40 -3.28 6.47
C TYR A 153 -0.56 -1.99 5.67
N TYR A 154 -1.77 -1.45 5.54
CA TYR A 154 -2.00 -0.17 4.86
C TYR A 154 -1.42 1.01 5.64
N ARG A 155 -1.34 0.91 6.97
CA ARG A 155 -0.61 1.90 7.77
C ARG A 155 0.88 1.89 7.43
N ALA A 156 1.51 0.71 7.38
CA ALA A 156 2.90 0.58 6.95
C ALA A 156 3.10 1.12 5.53
N TYR A 157 2.17 0.82 4.63
CA TYR A 157 2.18 1.33 3.26
C TYR A 157 2.22 2.86 3.21
N ALA A 158 1.28 3.54 3.85
CA ALA A 158 1.21 5.00 3.84
C ALA A 158 2.44 5.64 4.51
N LEU A 159 2.94 5.03 5.60
CA LEU A 159 4.17 5.49 6.25
C LEU A 159 5.41 5.33 5.36
N THR A 160 5.51 4.23 4.60
CA THR A 160 6.58 4.00 3.62
C THR A 160 6.53 5.04 2.51
N ALA A 161 5.34 5.29 1.93
CA ALA A 161 5.17 6.26 0.85
C ALA A 161 5.42 7.71 1.31
N LEU A 162 5.20 8.02 2.60
CA LEU A 162 5.56 9.30 3.23
C LEU A 162 7.04 9.39 3.66
N GLY A 163 7.84 8.32 3.52
CA GLY A 163 9.23 8.28 3.98
C GLY A 163 9.40 8.24 5.51
N ARG A 164 8.35 7.89 6.28
CA ARG A 164 8.39 7.81 7.75
C ARG A 164 8.95 6.46 8.21
N VAL A 165 10.19 6.17 7.82
CA VAL A 165 10.81 4.84 7.90
C VAL A 165 10.74 4.17 9.29
N PRO A 166 11.05 4.84 10.43
CA PRO A 166 10.99 4.18 11.74
C PRO A 166 9.57 3.70 12.10
N GLN A 167 8.56 4.49 11.75
CA GLN A 167 7.16 4.15 12.01
C GLN A 167 6.68 3.06 11.04
N ALA A 168 7.11 3.11 9.78
CA ALA A 168 6.81 2.07 8.78
C ALA A 168 7.38 0.71 9.22
N ARG A 169 8.61 0.68 9.74
CA ARG A 169 9.27 -0.52 10.26
C ARG A 169 8.49 -1.15 11.41
N GLU A 170 8.01 -0.33 12.33
CA GLU A 170 7.20 -0.81 13.45
C GLU A 170 5.83 -1.35 12.98
N ALA A 171 5.19 -0.65 12.05
CA ALA A 171 3.91 -1.07 11.48
C ALA A 171 4.03 -2.41 10.73
N ILE A 172 5.06 -2.58 9.88
CA ILE A 172 5.24 -3.82 9.13
C ILE A 172 5.68 -4.99 10.02
N ARG A 173 6.47 -4.73 11.08
CA ARG A 173 6.78 -5.73 12.11
C ARG A 173 5.50 -6.25 12.76
N THR A 174 4.63 -5.34 13.16
CA THR A 174 3.31 -5.66 13.74
C THR A 174 2.47 -6.48 12.75
N THR A 175 2.42 -6.11 11.48
CA THR A 175 1.72 -6.88 10.43
C THR A 175 2.24 -8.31 10.30
N ILE A 176 3.58 -8.50 10.32
CA ILE A 176 4.21 -9.82 10.20
C ILE A 176 3.88 -10.69 11.41
N GLU A 177 4.05 -10.17 12.63
CA GLU A 177 3.80 -10.89 13.88
C GLU A 177 2.35 -11.36 14.01
N ARG A 178 1.43 -10.54 13.51
CA ARG A 178 0.00 -10.83 13.54
C ARG A 178 -0.45 -11.74 12.41
N GLY A 179 0.31 -11.84 11.33
CA GLY A 179 -0.10 -12.53 10.11
C GLY A 179 -1.30 -11.84 9.45
N ASP A 180 -1.27 -10.50 9.44
CA ASP A 180 -2.33 -9.59 8.97
C ASP A 180 -2.45 -9.56 7.43
N VAL A 181 -1.45 -10.06 6.70
CA VAL A 181 -1.51 -10.28 5.25
C VAL A 181 -0.76 -11.56 4.88
N GLU A 182 -0.88 -11.98 3.63
CA GLU A 182 -0.08 -13.06 3.08
C GLU A 182 1.41 -12.78 3.27
N ARG A 183 2.18 -13.81 3.66
CA ARG A 183 3.60 -13.64 3.99
C ARG A 183 4.40 -12.94 2.89
N TRP A 184 4.23 -13.35 1.64
CA TRP A 184 4.96 -12.74 0.52
C TRP A 184 4.68 -11.23 0.37
N ARG A 185 3.49 -10.76 0.76
CA ARG A 185 3.09 -9.36 0.68
C ARG A 185 3.72 -8.54 1.80
N SER A 186 3.78 -9.08 3.02
CA SER A 186 4.47 -8.42 4.13
C SER A 186 5.99 -8.44 3.97
N GLU A 187 6.59 -9.53 3.48
CA GLU A 187 8.02 -9.62 3.19
C GLU A 187 8.42 -8.62 2.09
N ARG A 188 7.59 -8.47 1.05
CA ARG A 188 7.75 -7.46 -0.01
C ARG A 188 7.80 -6.04 0.55
N MET A 189 6.82 -5.68 1.38
CA MET A 189 6.77 -4.35 2.01
C MET A 189 7.94 -4.13 2.96
N ALA A 190 8.28 -5.15 3.76
CA ALA A 190 9.41 -5.10 4.67
C ALA A 190 10.72 -4.87 3.91
N ALA A 191 10.90 -5.47 2.72
CA ALA A 191 12.08 -5.23 1.90
C ALA A 191 12.28 -3.75 1.56
N LEU A 192 11.22 -3.04 1.17
CA LEU A 192 11.29 -1.60 0.92
C LEU A 192 11.57 -0.79 2.18
N VAL A 193 10.94 -1.15 3.29
CA VAL A 193 11.15 -0.44 4.56
C VAL A 193 12.59 -0.59 5.05
N GLU A 194 13.17 -1.79 4.96
CA GLU A 194 14.57 -2.01 5.32
C GLU A 194 15.52 -1.31 4.34
N LEU A 195 15.17 -1.29 3.04
CA LEU A 195 15.92 -0.55 2.03
C LEU A 195 16.00 0.94 2.37
N PHE A 196 14.86 1.58 2.65
CA PHE A 196 14.80 3.01 3.01
C PHE A 196 15.40 3.31 4.39
N ALA A 197 15.58 2.29 5.22
CA ALA A 197 16.31 2.42 6.47
C ALA A 197 17.83 2.25 6.31
N GLY A 198 18.32 2.00 5.10
CA GLY A 198 19.73 1.76 4.79
C GLY A 198 20.23 0.35 5.15
N ASP A 199 19.35 -0.58 5.54
CA ASP A 199 19.73 -1.97 5.83
C ASP A 199 19.53 -2.84 4.58
N THR A 200 20.44 -2.68 3.63
CA THR A 200 20.40 -3.39 2.33
C THR A 200 20.49 -4.92 2.48
N ASP A 201 21.18 -5.40 3.51
CA ASP A 201 21.30 -6.82 3.83
C ASP A 201 19.96 -7.42 4.26
N GLN A 202 19.24 -6.76 5.17
CA GLN A 202 17.88 -7.18 5.53
C GLN A 202 16.92 -7.01 4.36
N ALA A 203 17.02 -5.91 3.61
CA ALA A 203 16.19 -5.66 2.45
C ALA A 203 16.29 -6.80 1.42
N LEU A 204 17.51 -7.26 1.11
CA LEU A 204 17.74 -8.39 0.20
C LEU A 204 17.13 -9.69 0.73
N ARG A 205 17.37 -10.02 2.01
CA ARG A 205 16.78 -11.23 2.63
C ARG A 205 15.26 -11.22 2.55
N ARG A 206 14.64 -10.07 2.82
CA ARG A 206 13.18 -9.89 2.74
C ARG A 206 12.68 -9.99 1.30
N ALA A 207 13.38 -9.38 0.35
CA ALA A 207 13.02 -9.43 -1.08
C ALA A 207 13.09 -10.86 -1.64
N ASP A 208 14.17 -11.60 -1.35
CA ASP A 208 14.33 -13.00 -1.75
C ASP A 208 13.20 -13.88 -1.17
N ARG A 209 12.90 -13.69 0.12
CA ARG A 209 11.80 -14.39 0.78
C ARG A 209 10.44 -14.07 0.14
N GLY A 210 10.20 -12.80 -0.17
CA GLY A 210 9.00 -12.33 -0.84
C GLY A 210 8.82 -12.89 -2.25
N VAL A 211 9.91 -13.12 -3.00
CA VAL A 211 9.86 -13.80 -4.30
C VAL A 211 9.59 -15.30 -4.15
N TYR A 212 10.25 -15.95 -3.19
CA TYR A 212 10.12 -17.38 -2.94
C TYR A 212 8.70 -17.77 -2.49
N ASP A 213 8.14 -17.01 -1.54
CA ASP A 213 6.82 -17.30 -0.97
C ASP A 213 5.66 -16.82 -1.89
N ALA A 214 5.92 -16.02 -2.93
CA ALA A 214 4.87 -15.46 -3.80
C ALA A 214 4.31 -16.50 -4.80
N PRO A 215 2.97 -16.56 -4.96
CA PRO A 215 2.36 -17.34 -6.03
C PRO A 215 2.72 -16.73 -7.39
N ALA A 216 2.54 -17.51 -8.47
CA ALA A 216 3.07 -17.17 -9.79
C ALA A 216 2.54 -15.83 -10.32
N GLU A 217 1.25 -15.57 -10.11
CA GLU A 217 0.53 -14.36 -10.50
C GLU A 217 0.98 -13.09 -9.75
N GLU A 218 1.52 -13.24 -8.54
CA GLU A 218 2.01 -12.12 -7.70
C GLU A 218 3.53 -11.96 -7.77
N ARG A 219 4.24 -12.95 -8.35
CA ARG A 219 5.70 -13.00 -8.34
C ARG A 219 6.32 -11.85 -9.14
N LEU A 220 5.62 -11.31 -10.14
CA LEU A 220 6.07 -10.17 -10.93
C LEU A 220 6.48 -9.00 -10.02
N ILE A 221 5.55 -8.55 -9.16
CA ILE A 221 5.78 -7.36 -8.32
C ILE A 221 6.88 -7.64 -7.29
N SER A 222 6.93 -8.84 -6.71
CA SER A 222 8.02 -9.21 -5.79
C SER A 222 9.39 -9.18 -6.48
N ARG A 223 9.47 -9.59 -7.75
CA ARG A 223 10.72 -9.56 -8.53
C ARG A 223 11.12 -8.17 -8.98
N LEU A 224 10.16 -7.30 -9.31
CA LEU A 224 10.44 -5.89 -9.59
C LEU A 224 11.03 -5.19 -8.36
N MET A 225 10.45 -5.42 -7.18
CA MET A 225 11.00 -4.88 -5.94
C MET A 225 12.38 -5.46 -5.61
N ARG A 226 12.58 -6.76 -5.82
CA ARG A 226 13.89 -7.39 -5.67
C ARG A 226 14.94 -6.76 -6.58
N ALA A 227 14.60 -6.46 -7.84
CA ALA A 227 15.52 -5.78 -8.75
C ALA A 227 15.93 -4.39 -8.24
N LEU A 228 14.99 -3.61 -7.71
CA LEU A 228 15.30 -2.32 -7.06
C LEU A 228 16.27 -2.52 -5.87
N VAL A 229 15.98 -3.48 -4.99
CA VAL A 229 16.81 -3.76 -3.82
C VAL A 229 18.21 -4.25 -4.23
N LEU A 230 18.33 -5.11 -5.24
CA LEU A 230 19.61 -5.57 -5.79
C LEU A 230 20.46 -4.41 -6.28
N ASP A 231 19.88 -3.50 -7.05
CA ASP A 231 20.61 -2.35 -7.57
C ASP A 231 21.12 -1.45 -6.45
N ARG A 232 20.26 -1.17 -5.46
CA ARG A 232 20.62 -0.38 -4.27
C ARG A 232 21.65 -1.05 -3.37
N ALA A 233 21.70 -2.38 -3.37
CA ALA A 233 22.75 -3.15 -2.70
C ALA A 233 24.07 -3.20 -3.50
N GLY A 234 24.13 -2.57 -4.67
CA GLY A 234 25.31 -2.54 -5.55
C GLY A 234 25.41 -3.70 -6.53
N ALA A 235 24.43 -4.62 -6.55
CA ALA A 235 24.32 -5.74 -7.48
C ALA A 235 23.56 -5.31 -8.76
N SER A 236 24.03 -4.23 -9.40
CA SER A 236 23.36 -3.61 -10.55
C SER A 236 23.26 -4.54 -11.77
N ALA A 237 24.25 -5.39 -11.99
CA ALA A 237 24.24 -6.35 -13.10
C ALA A 237 23.13 -7.40 -12.92
N GLU A 238 22.97 -7.91 -11.70
CA GLU A 238 21.92 -8.85 -11.31
C GLU A 238 20.54 -8.20 -11.39
N ALA A 239 20.39 -6.96 -10.93
CA ALA A 239 19.15 -6.19 -11.04
C ALA A 239 18.72 -6.03 -12.51
N GLN A 240 19.62 -5.60 -13.40
CA GLN A 240 19.33 -5.46 -14.82
C GLN A 240 19.05 -6.82 -15.49
N ALA A 241 19.73 -7.90 -15.08
CA ALA A 241 19.43 -9.25 -15.57
C ALA A 241 18.03 -9.70 -15.16
N GLU A 242 17.60 -9.42 -13.93
CA GLU A 242 16.25 -9.74 -13.44
C GLU A 242 15.18 -8.98 -14.21
N LEU A 243 15.34 -7.68 -14.43
CA LEU A 243 14.40 -6.85 -15.18
C LEU A 243 14.29 -7.30 -16.65
N ARG A 244 15.42 -7.62 -17.30
CA ARG A 244 15.42 -8.18 -18.67
C ARG A 244 14.71 -9.54 -18.74
N ALA A 245 14.87 -10.37 -17.71
CA ALA A 245 14.20 -11.67 -17.67
C ALA A 245 12.67 -11.51 -17.52
N LEU A 246 12.22 -10.55 -16.71
CA LEU A 246 10.79 -10.22 -16.57
C LEU A 246 10.19 -9.70 -17.87
N GLN A 247 10.88 -8.80 -18.57
CA GLN A 247 10.41 -8.23 -19.84
C GLN A 247 10.18 -9.30 -20.92
N ARG A 248 10.97 -10.38 -20.91
CA ARG A 248 10.86 -11.48 -21.89
C ARG A 248 9.80 -12.51 -21.52
N GLN A 249 9.17 -12.42 -20.35
CA GLN A 249 8.22 -13.41 -19.86
C GLN A 249 6.86 -13.25 -20.55
N PRO A 250 6.37 -14.27 -21.30
CA PRO A 250 5.08 -14.18 -21.99
C PRO A 250 3.92 -13.96 -21.02
N GLY A 251 2.92 -13.18 -21.44
CA GLY A 251 1.69 -12.94 -20.65
C GLY A 251 1.89 -12.04 -19.42
N THR A 252 3.08 -11.44 -19.25
CA THR A 252 3.39 -10.53 -18.15
C THR A 252 3.09 -9.09 -18.58
N SER A 253 2.12 -8.44 -17.92
CA SER A 253 1.88 -7.01 -18.11
C SER A 253 2.86 -6.22 -17.24
N MET A 254 4.02 -5.87 -17.81
CA MET A 254 5.03 -5.10 -17.10
C MET A 254 4.50 -3.74 -16.66
N ALA A 255 3.77 -3.03 -17.51
CA ALA A 255 3.15 -1.74 -17.16
C ALA A 255 2.25 -1.85 -15.92
N GLN A 256 1.45 -2.92 -15.81
CA GLN A 256 0.60 -3.16 -14.63
C GLN A 256 1.43 -3.46 -13.38
N GLY A 257 2.44 -4.32 -13.50
CA GLY A 257 3.33 -4.66 -12.38
C GLY A 257 4.12 -3.46 -11.87
N GLN A 258 4.60 -2.61 -12.78
CA GLN A 258 5.30 -1.36 -12.46
C GLN A 258 4.37 -0.37 -11.78
N GLY A 259 3.19 -0.11 -12.33
CA GLY A 259 2.21 0.78 -11.71
C GLY A 259 1.88 0.35 -10.27
N THR A 260 1.69 -0.96 -10.04
CA THR A 260 1.42 -1.52 -8.70
C THR A 260 2.62 -1.44 -7.74
N MET A 261 3.84 -1.48 -8.25
CA MET A 261 5.03 -1.29 -7.41
C MET A 261 5.21 0.19 -7.06
N GLU A 262 5.01 1.08 -8.03
CA GLU A 262 5.23 2.51 -7.89
C GLU A 262 4.28 3.15 -6.88
N THR A 263 3.08 2.61 -6.71
CA THR A 263 2.07 3.11 -5.76
C THR A 263 2.57 3.20 -4.31
N VAL A 264 3.60 2.45 -3.90
CA VAL A 264 4.20 2.53 -2.55
C VAL A 264 5.48 3.36 -2.50
N LEU A 265 6.05 3.68 -3.65
CA LEU A 265 7.32 4.38 -3.74
C LEU A 265 7.11 5.90 -3.63
N PRO A 266 7.96 6.61 -2.85
CA PRO A 266 8.11 8.06 -2.97
C PRO A 266 8.46 8.47 -4.40
N ILE A 267 8.21 9.72 -4.77
CA ILE A 267 8.38 10.20 -6.16
C ILE A 267 9.80 9.96 -6.71
N HIS A 268 10.83 10.27 -5.93
CA HIS A 268 12.23 10.09 -6.36
C HIS A 268 12.55 8.61 -6.58
N GLU A 269 12.00 7.70 -5.78
CA GLU A 269 12.17 6.26 -5.96
C GLU A 269 11.47 5.72 -7.20
N ARG A 270 10.32 6.30 -7.58
CA ARG A 270 9.68 5.99 -8.86
C ARG A 270 10.57 6.38 -10.04
N LEU A 271 11.15 7.59 -10.00
CA LEU A 271 12.10 8.05 -11.03
C LEU A 271 13.32 7.13 -11.13
N PHE A 272 13.91 6.77 -9.98
CA PHE A 272 15.02 5.83 -9.92
C PHE A 272 14.67 4.49 -10.58
N PHE A 273 13.56 3.89 -10.18
CA PHE A 273 13.14 2.60 -10.69
C PHE A 273 12.83 2.62 -12.19
N ARG A 274 12.16 3.67 -12.69
CA ARG A 274 11.91 3.84 -14.13
C ARG A 274 13.18 4.03 -14.93
N ALA A 275 14.17 4.75 -14.39
CA ALA A 275 15.48 4.89 -15.01
C ALA A 275 16.20 3.55 -15.11
N LEU A 276 16.28 2.82 -14.00
CA LEU A 276 16.88 1.48 -13.90
C LEU A 276 16.20 0.51 -14.87
N TYR A 277 14.87 0.50 -14.90
CA TYR A 277 14.10 -0.32 -15.82
C TYR A 277 14.38 0.03 -17.28
N SER A 278 14.26 1.32 -17.64
CA SER A 278 14.52 1.79 -19.00
C SER A 278 15.92 1.41 -19.49
N GLN A 279 16.92 1.54 -18.60
CA GLN A 279 18.30 1.12 -18.88
C GLN A 279 18.40 -0.39 -19.07
N ALA A 280 17.76 -1.19 -18.21
CA ALA A 280 17.77 -2.64 -18.33
C ALA A 280 17.15 -3.14 -19.64
N ILE A 281 16.10 -2.49 -20.14
CA ILE A 281 15.45 -2.81 -21.42
C ILE A 281 16.02 -2.03 -22.61
N GLU A 282 17.20 -1.43 -22.45
CA GLU A 282 17.98 -0.76 -23.51
C GLU A 282 17.28 0.45 -24.16
N LEU A 283 16.31 1.06 -23.45
CA LEU A 283 15.68 2.32 -23.83
C LEU A 283 16.52 3.51 -23.37
N ARG A 284 17.59 3.80 -24.13
CA ARG A 284 18.58 4.83 -23.78
C ARG A 284 18.01 6.22 -23.51
N SER A 285 17.16 6.73 -24.42
CA SER A 285 16.62 8.10 -24.28
C SER A 285 15.72 8.25 -23.03
N PRO A 286 14.75 7.35 -22.78
CA PRO A 286 14.02 7.33 -21.51
C PRO A 286 14.93 7.21 -20.29
N ALA A 287 15.90 6.28 -20.29
CA ALA A 287 16.80 6.08 -19.16
C ALA A 287 17.60 7.35 -18.81
N LEU A 288 18.17 8.03 -19.81
CA LEU A 288 18.88 9.32 -19.62
C LEU A 288 17.98 10.37 -18.97
N ARG A 289 16.74 10.53 -19.47
CA ARG A 289 15.78 11.51 -18.93
C ARG A 289 15.44 11.22 -17.47
N PHE A 290 15.15 9.96 -17.13
CA PHE A 290 14.78 9.58 -15.76
C PHE A 290 15.95 9.74 -14.78
N TRP A 291 17.18 9.37 -15.16
CA TRP A 291 18.34 9.60 -14.30
C TRP A 291 18.63 11.08 -14.05
N GLN A 292 18.53 11.92 -15.07
CA GLN A 292 18.68 13.37 -14.92
C GLN A 292 17.59 13.95 -14.02
N ALA A 293 16.33 13.53 -14.22
CA ALA A 293 15.22 13.95 -13.38
C ALA A 293 15.42 13.54 -11.92
N TYR A 294 15.90 12.30 -11.67
CA TYR A 294 16.24 11.81 -10.34
C TYR A 294 17.35 12.65 -9.69
N LEU A 295 18.44 12.93 -10.39
CA LEU A 295 19.56 13.73 -9.86
C LEU A 295 19.19 15.19 -9.59
N ALA A 296 18.21 15.74 -10.32
CA ALA A 296 17.70 17.09 -10.10
C ALA A 296 16.81 17.22 -8.85
N ARG A 297 16.37 16.12 -8.27
CA ARG A 297 15.58 16.10 -7.04
C ARG A 297 16.43 16.46 -5.82
N PRO A 298 15.91 17.18 -4.82
CA PRO A 298 16.61 17.40 -3.54
C PRO A 298 16.62 16.18 -2.62
N GLU A 299 15.66 15.25 -2.77
CA GLU A 299 15.45 14.13 -1.84
C GLU A 299 16.60 13.11 -1.76
N PRO A 300 17.25 12.69 -2.86
CA PRO A 300 18.30 11.67 -2.81
C PRO A 300 19.52 12.09 -1.99
N GLU A 301 20.00 11.18 -1.13
CA GLU A 301 21.24 11.34 -0.37
C GLU A 301 22.47 11.11 -1.25
N GLU A 302 23.64 11.55 -0.77
CA GLU A 302 24.89 11.47 -1.54
C GLU A 302 25.24 10.05 -2.04
N PRO A 303 25.13 8.97 -1.24
CA PRO A 303 25.41 7.62 -1.75
C PRO A 303 24.49 7.22 -2.91
N GLU A 304 23.23 7.64 -2.87
CA GLU A 304 22.23 7.34 -3.89
C GLU A 304 22.50 8.15 -5.17
N ARG A 305 22.93 9.40 -5.03
CA ARG A 305 23.39 10.24 -6.15
C ARG A 305 24.60 9.65 -6.85
N VAL A 306 25.59 9.15 -6.10
CA VAL A 306 26.78 8.50 -6.66
C VAL A 306 26.39 7.26 -7.48
N LEU A 307 25.47 6.44 -6.96
CA LEU A 307 24.94 5.27 -7.68
C LEU A 307 24.21 5.70 -8.97
N ALA A 308 23.31 6.68 -8.90
CA ALA A 308 22.58 7.18 -10.06
C ALA A 308 23.51 7.83 -11.10
N GLN A 309 24.54 8.55 -10.67
CA GLN A 309 25.54 9.14 -11.56
C GLN A 309 26.32 8.05 -12.29
N ARG A 310 26.70 6.96 -11.61
CA ARG A 310 27.35 5.80 -12.26
C ARG A 310 26.47 5.22 -13.38
N HIS A 311 25.17 5.02 -13.11
CA HIS A 311 24.23 4.56 -14.12
C HIS A 311 24.11 5.53 -15.31
N LEU A 312 24.10 6.83 -15.04
CA LEU A 312 24.08 7.87 -16.07
C LEU A 312 25.37 7.87 -16.92
N ASP A 313 26.53 7.65 -16.29
CA ASP A 313 27.82 7.58 -16.96
C ASP A 313 27.92 6.34 -17.86
N GLU A 314 27.37 5.20 -17.43
CA GLU A 314 27.26 3.97 -18.24
C GLU A 314 26.43 4.16 -19.51
N LEU A 315 25.46 5.08 -19.48
CA LEU A 315 24.66 5.44 -20.65
C LEU A 315 25.37 6.45 -21.55
N SER A 316 26.36 7.20 -21.07
CA SER A 316 27.07 8.19 -21.88
C SER A 316 27.99 7.49 -22.92
N PRO A 317 28.11 8.02 -24.16
CA PRO A 317 29.02 7.41 -25.12
C PRO A 317 30.46 7.51 -24.56
N PRO A 318 31.30 6.48 -24.75
CA PRO A 318 32.69 6.58 -24.34
C PRO A 318 33.33 7.79 -25.01
N PRO A 319 34.24 8.51 -24.32
CA PRO A 319 34.93 9.63 -24.94
C PRO A 319 35.57 9.17 -26.25
N PRO A 320 35.55 9.99 -27.32
CA PRO A 320 36.22 9.65 -28.56
C PRO A 320 37.68 9.30 -28.23
N PRO A 321 38.27 8.27 -28.85
CA PRO A 321 39.63 7.87 -28.55
C PRO A 321 40.54 9.10 -28.66
N ALA A 322 41.26 9.38 -27.57
CA ALA A 322 42.25 10.45 -27.52
C ALA A 322 43.44 10.05 -28.41
N GLY A 323 43.25 10.19 -29.72
CA GLY A 323 44.25 9.84 -30.72
C GLY A 323 43.68 9.09 -31.91
N GLY A 324 43.40 9.84 -32.98
CA GLY A 324 43.92 9.47 -34.30
C GLY A 324 42.96 9.70 -35.47
N PRO A 325 43.47 9.97 -36.69
CA PRO A 325 44.78 10.50 -37.09
C PRO A 325 44.81 12.03 -37.30
#